data_AF-A1VW17-F1
#
_entry.id   AF-A1VW17-F1
#
_cell.length_a   1.000
_cell.length_b   1.000
_cell.length_c   1.000
_cell.angle_alpha   90.00
_cell.angle_beta   90.00
_cell.angle_gamma   90.00
#
_symmetry.space_group_name_H-M   'P 1'
#
loop_
_entity.id
_entity.type
_entity.pdbx_description
1 polymer ?
#
loop_
_entity_poly.entity_id
_entity_poly.type
_entity_poly.pdbx_seq_one_letter_code
_entity_poly.pdbx_strand_id
1 'polypeptide(L)'
;MLELWAEPIQEDIWHLDRPKAVAAIEKGHDIALLRQFLENNDDLPLPELVESFLLRCARDGQALKTGASAVLIESRDCETADSVATHKETSSLCLRAGPKTLVVRNEHVGKFRERVHVLGLGLVS
;
A
#
# COMPACT_ATOMS: atom_id res chain seq x y z
N MET A 1 0.27 26.77 -4.24
CA MET A 1 0.63 25.67 -5.20
C MET A 1 1.86 24.93 -4.71
N LEU A 2 3.01 25.61 -4.56
CA LEU A 2 4.24 25.03 -4.00
C LEU A 2 4.03 24.41 -2.60
N GLU A 3 3.11 24.96 -1.79
CA GLU A 3 2.82 24.45 -0.44
C GLU A 3 2.36 22.98 -0.41
N LEU A 4 1.82 22.48 -1.53
CA LEU A 4 1.38 21.10 -1.68
C LEU A 4 2.57 20.13 -1.87
N TRP A 5 3.68 20.62 -2.41
CA TRP A 5 4.80 19.81 -2.89
C TRP A 5 6.12 20.08 -2.15
N ALA A 6 6.19 21.20 -1.43
CA ALA A 6 7.40 21.74 -0.83
C ALA A 6 7.14 22.33 0.56
N GLU A 7 8.22 22.48 1.31
CA GLU A 7 8.26 23.26 2.55
C GLU A 7 8.91 24.63 2.29
N PRO A 8 8.35 25.72 2.84
CA PRO A 8 9.04 27.00 2.81
C PRO A 8 10.24 26.98 3.76
N ILE A 9 11.42 27.33 3.27
CA ILE A 9 12.60 27.55 4.12
C ILE A 9 12.68 29.03 4.51
N GLN A 10 12.51 29.92 3.52
CA GLN A 10 12.55 31.38 3.68
C GLN A 10 11.56 32.02 2.69
N GLU A 11 11.46 33.34 2.74
CA GLU A 11 10.70 34.11 1.74
C GLU A 11 11.23 33.78 0.34
N ASP A 12 10.33 33.36 -0.55
CA ASP A 12 10.61 32.89 -1.91
C ASP A 12 11.56 31.67 -2.08
N ILE A 13 11.99 31.04 -0.98
CA ILE A 13 12.83 29.82 -1.02
C ILE A 13 12.04 28.62 -0.53
N TRP A 14 11.81 27.67 -1.45
CA TRP A 14 11.07 26.45 -1.21
C TRP A 14 11.95 25.22 -1.37
N HIS A 15 11.74 24.22 -0.52
CA HIS A 15 12.41 22.93 -0.58
C HIS A 15 11.42 21.85 -0.97
N LEU A 16 11.65 21.21 -2.13
CA LEU A 16 10.87 20.07 -2.58
C LEU A 16 10.95 18.93 -1.54
N ASP A 17 9.81 18.59 -0.96
CA ASP A 17 9.73 17.61 0.12
C ASP A 17 9.07 16.34 -0.40
N ARG A 18 9.77 15.22 -0.25
CA ARG A 18 9.31 13.92 -0.78
C ARG A 18 8.04 13.42 -0.08
N PRO A 19 7.96 13.40 1.27
CA PRO A 19 6.72 13.08 1.97
C PRO A 19 5.51 13.90 1.51
N LYS A 20 5.65 15.23 1.37
CA LYS A 20 4.58 16.10 0.86
C LYS A 20 4.19 15.77 -0.57
N ALA A 21 5.16 15.62 -1.46
CA ALA A 21 4.90 15.29 -2.86
C ALA A 21 4.16 13.95 -3.00
N VAL A 22 4.57 12.93 -2.24
CA VAL A 22 3.86 11.63 -2.21
C VAL A 22 2.43 11.82 -1.67
N ALA A 23 2.25 12.55 -0.57
CA ALA A 23 0.92 12.80 -0.01
C ALA A 23 0.00 13.61 -0.95
N ALA A 24 0.55 14.50 -1.77
CA ALA A 24 -0.20 15.21 -2.80
C ALA A 24 -0.67 14.25 -3.91
N ILE A 25 0.21 13.36 -4.37
CA ILE A 25 -0.11 12.37 -5.40
C ILE A 25 -1.14 11.36 -4.91
N GLU A 26 -1.04 10.91 -3.66
CA GLU A 26 -2.04 10.04 -3.02
C GLU A 26 -3.44 10.68 -3.01
N LYS A 27 -3.52 12.01 -2.89
CA LYS A 27 -4.77 12.79 -2.95
C LYS A 27 -5.26 13.04 -4.39
N GLY A 28 -4.55 12.54 -5.40
CA GLY A 28 -4.90 12.67 -6.80
C GLY A 28 -4.37 13.93 -7.48
N HIS A 29 -3.43 14.65 -6.87
CA HIS A 29 -2.76 15.77 -7.54
C HIS A 29 -1.78 15.27 -8.61
N ASP A 30 -1.85 15.87 -9.79
CA ASP A 30 -0.95 15.53 -10.90
C ASP A 30 0.38 16.27 -10.74
N ILE A 31 1.46 15.50 -10.59
CA ILE A 31 2.83 16.02 -10.50
C ILE A 31 3.29 16.70 -11.80
N ALA A 32 2.65 16.45 -12.94
CA ALA A 32 2.90 17.20 -14.17
C ALA A 32 2.57 18.70 -14.01
N LEU A 33 1.59 19.06 -13.15
CA LEU A 33 1.29 20.45 -12.84
C LEU A 33 2.43 21.12 -12.07
N LEU A 34 3.11 20.39 -11.18
CA LEU A 34 4.31 20.89 -10.51
C LEU A 34 5.44 21.11 -11.52
N ARG A 35 5.66 20.16 -12.44
CA ARG A 35 6.67 20.31 -13.50
C ARG A 35 6.43 21.56 -14.32
N GLN A 36 5.21 21.72 -14.86
CA GLN A 36 4.84 22.89 -15.67
C GLN A 36 4.98 24.19 -14.88
N PHE A 37 4.64 24.18 -13.59
CA PHE A 37 4.85 25.34 -12.73
C PHE A 37 6.34 25.70 -12.64
N LEU A 38 7.24 24.74 -12.42
CA LEU A 38 8.66 25.02 -12.33
C LEU A 38 9.23 25.50 -13.68
N GLU A 39 8.84 24.88 -14.80
CA GLU A 39 9.26 25.25 -16.15
C GLU A 39 8.73 26.62 -16.59
N ASN A 40 7.56 27.05 -16.13
CA ASN A 40 7.00 28.37 -16.48
C ASN A 40 7.59 29.52 -15.66
N ASN A 41 8.30 29.23 -14.56
CA ASN A 41 8.87 30.24 -13.67
C ASN A 41 10.40 30.38 -13.83
N ASP A 42 11.02 29.59 -14.69
CA ASP A 42 12.46 29.66 -14.98
C ASP A 42 12.67 29.50 -16.51
N ASP A 43 13.51 30.35 -17.10
CA ASP A 43 13.87 30.26 -18.52
C ASP A 43 14.90 29.15 -18.78
N LEU A 44 15.47 28.57 -17.71
CA LEU A 44 16.42 27.48 -17.77
C LEU A 44 15.73 26.11 -17.62
N PRO A 45 16.28 25.05 -18.25
CA PRO A 45 15.77 23.70 -18.05
C PRO A 45 15.92 23.27 -16.58
N LEU A 46 15.00 22.39 -16.14
CA LEU A 46 15.03 21.87 -14.78
C LEU A 46 16.36 21.14 -14.50
N PRO A 47 16.99 21.38 -13.33
CA PRO A 47 18.16 20.62 -12.94
C PRO A 47 17.86 19.11 -12.87
N GLU A 48 18.83 18.28 -13.25
CA GLU A 48 18.70 16.80 -13.26
C GLU A 48 18.20 16.23 -11.92
N LEU A 49 18.60 16.85 -10.80
CA LEU A 49 18.15 16.45 -9.47
C LEU A 49 16.64 16.65 -9.28
N VAL A 50 16.10 17.76 -9.80
CA VAL A 50 14.67 18.07 -9.76
C VAL A 50 13.89 17.13 -10.67
N GLU A 51 14.40 16.87 -11.88
CA GLU A 51 13.78 15.89 -12.78
C GLU A 51 13.72 14.50 -12.15
N SER A 52 14.83 14.04 -11.57
CA SER A 52 14.92 12.76 -10.86
C SER A 52 13.96 12.69 -9.67
N PHE A 53 13.78 13.80 -8.95
CA PHE A 53 12.79 13.92 -7.89
C PHE A 53 11.37 13.73 -8.43
N LEU A 54 11.00 14.45 -9.48
CA LEU A 54 9.67 14.39 -10.10
C LEU A 54 9.36 12.99 -10.61
N LEU A 55 10.28 12.37 -11.35
CA LEU A 55 10.11 11.01 -11.88
C LEU A 55 9.91 9.99 -10.77
N ARG A 56 10.68 10.08 -9.68
CA ARG A 56 10.57 9.15 -8.57
C ARG A 56 9.26 9.33 -7.80
N CYS A 57 8.82 10.57 -7.59
CA CYS A 57 7.53 10.83 -6.94
C CYS A 57 6.37 10.36 -7.82
N ALA A 58 6.42 10.60 -9.14
CA ALA A 58 5.41 10.09 -10.09
C ALA A 58 5.30 8.56 -10.06
N ARG A 59 6.44 7.86 -10.00
CA ARG A 59 6.49 6.39 -9.95
C ARG A 59 6.02 5.83 -8.61
N ASP A 60 6.52 6.39 -7.51
CA ASP A 60 6.35 5.81 -6.16
C ASP A 60 5.08 6.31 -5.47
N GLY A 61 4.53 7.47 -5.87
CA GLY A 61 3.41 8.14 -5.21
C GLY A 61 2.05 7.43 -5.28
N GLN A 62 1.91 6.41 -6.15
CA GLN A 62 0.74 5.53 -6.23
C GLN A 62 1.14 4.05 -6.16
N ALA A 63 2.30 3.73 -5.58
CA ALA A 63 2.82 2.37 -5.53
C ALA A 63 1.94 1.41 -4.70
N LEU A 64 1.15 1.94 -3.77
CA LEU A 64 0.28 1.17 -2.89
C LEU A 64 -1.18 1.61 -3.09
N LYS A 65 -2.08 0.63 -3.11
CA LYS A 65 -3.52 0.85 -3.09
C LYS A 65 -4.18 -0.13 -2.14
N THR A 66 -5.27 0.29 -1.52
CA THR A 66 -6.09 -0.62 -0.70
C THR A 66 -6.70 -1.70 -1.59
N GLY A 67 -6.47 -2.96 -1.21
CA GLY A 67 -7.07 -4.11 -1.85
C GLY A 67 -8.42 -4.48 -1.25
N ALA A 68 -8.95 -5.64 -1.65
CA ALA A 68 -10.16 -6.21 -1.03
C ALA A 68 -9.95 -6.48 0.47
N SER A 69 -11.03 -6.41 1.24
CA SER A 69 -10.99 -6.65 2.69
C SER A 69 -10.75 -8.12 3.02
N ALA A 70 -10.00 -8.37 4.09
CA ALA A 70 -9.69 -9.69 4.59
C ALA A 70 -9.71 -9.69 6.12
N VAL A 71 -9.98 -10.85 6.69
CA VAL A 71 -9.95 -11.09 8.14
C VAL A 71 -8.67 -11.81 8.52
N LEU A 72 -8.12 -11.42 9.68
CA LEU A 72 -7.07 -12.16 10.35
C LEU A 72 -7.72 -13.23 11.24
N ILE A 73 -7.32 -14.47 11.07
CA ILE A 73 -7.76 -15.62 11.86
C ILE A 73 -6.60 -16.06 12.74
N GLU A 74 -6.84 -16.10 14.04
CA GLU A 74 -5.91 -16.65 15.01
C GLU A 74 -6.16 -18.14 15.22
N SER A 75 -5.10 -18.91 15.12
CA SER A 75 -5.10 -20.33 15.42
C SER A 75 -4.55 -20.58 16.81
N ARG A 76 -4.99 -21.68 17.43
CA ARG A 76 -4.53 -22.12 18.76
C ARG A 76 -3.00 -22.19 18.86
N ASP A 77 -2.38 -22.77 17.83
CA ASP A 77 -0.94 -23.06 17.79
C ASP A 77 -0.41 -23.03 16.35
N CYS A 78 0.92 -23.15 16.23
CA CYS A 78 1.61 -23.05 14.95
C CYS A 78 1.29 -24.24 14.04
N GLU A 79 1.11 -25.42 14.62
CA GLU A 79 0.80 -26.67 13.90
C GLU A 79 -0.60 -26.61 13.27
N THR A 80 -1.60 -26.13 14.01
CA THR A 80 -2.96 -25.93 13.50
C THR A 80 -2.95 -25.00 12.30
N ALA A 81 -2.23 -23.88 12.40
CA ALA A 81 -2.20 -22.92 11.32
C ALA A 81 -1.37 -23.37 10.11
N ASP A 82 -0.32 -24.16 10.33
CA ASP A 82 0.43 -24.81 9.25
C ASP A 82 -0.42 -25.87 8.54
N SER A 83 -1.11 -26.72 9.31
CA SER A 83 -2.05 -27.71 8.79
C SER A 83 -3.12 -27.04 7.92
N VAL A 84 -3.76 -25.98 8.41
CA VAL A 84 -4.79 -25.26 7.63
C VAL A 84 -4.20 -24.55 6.42
N ALA A 85 -3.02 -23.95 6.51
CA ALA A 85 -2.39 -23.24 5.38
C ALA A 85 -1.90 -24.18 4.26
N THR A 86 -1.56 -25.42 4.58
CA THR A 86 -0.98 -26.40 3.64
C THR A 86 -1.99 -27.44 3.16
N HIS A 87 -3.11 -27.63 3.86
CA HIS A 87 -4.11 -28.63 3.50
C HIS A 87 -4.84 -28.28 2.20
N LYS A 88 -5.07 -29.30 1.36
CA LYS A 88 -5.65 -29.17 0.00
C LYS A 88 -7.00 -28.44 -0.06
N GLU A 89 -7.80 -28.54 1.00
CA GLU A 89 -9.14 -27.95 1.07
C GLU A 89 -9.14 -26.45 1.42
N THR A 90 -8.09 -25.96 2.09
CA THR A 90 -8.06 -24.63 2.73
C THR A 90 -6.90 -23.76 2.25
N SER A 91 -5.83 -24.33 1.71
CA SER A 91 -4.62 -23.61 1.26
C SER A 91 -4.91 -22.57 0.16
N SER A 92 -5.89 -22.83 -0.70
CA SER A 92 -6.31 -21.87 -1.75
C SER A 92 -7.16 -20.72 -1.23
N LEU A 93 -7.64 -20.79 0.02
CA LEU A 93 -8.57 -19.83 0.61
C LEU A 93 -7.93 -18.95 1.68
N CYS A 94 -6.71 -19.27 2.11
CA CYS A 94 -6.00 -18.55 3.15
C CYS A 94 -4.54 -18.31 2.79
N LEU A 95 -3.94 -17.31 3.43
CA LEU A 95 -2.51 -17.04 3.37
C LEU A 95 -1.93 -17.03 4.77
N ARG A 96 -0.69 -17.50 4.90
CA ARG A 96 0.03 -17.43 6.17
C ARG A 96 0.48 -16.01 6.45
N ALA A 97 0.11 -15.48 7.61
CA ALA A 97 0.42 -14.10 8.02
C ALA A 97 1.31 -14.02 9.29
N GLY A 98 1.82 -15.15 9.76
CA GLY A 98 2.66 -15.25 10.94
C GLY A 98 2.68 -16.68 11.49
N PRO A 99 3.21 -16.91 12.70
CA PRO A 99 3.33 -18.25 13.28
C PRO A 99 2.01 -18.86 13.75
N LYS A 100 0.98 -18.06 14.04
CA LYS A 100 -0.35 -18.57 14.47
C LYS A 100 -1.50 -17.89 13.76
N THR A 101 -1.20 -17.07 12.74
CA THR A 101 -2.18 -16.24 12.06
C THR A 101 -2.32 -16.63 10.59
N LEU A 102 -3.55 -16.57 10.11
CA LEU A 102 -3.96 -16.76 8.73
C LEU A 102 -4.75 -15.54 8.27
N VAL A 103 -4.64 -15.18 7.00
CA VAL A 103 -5.47 -14.15 6.38
C VAL A 103 -6.40 -14.83 5.39
N VAL A 104 -7.70 -14.55 5.51
CA VAL A 104 -8.73 -15.04 4.59
C VAL A 104 -9.48 -13.84 4.05
N ARG A 105 -9.62 -13.75 2.72
CA ARG A 105 -10.42 -12.70 2.10
C ARG A 105 -11.87 -12.80 2.58
N ASN A 106 -12.52 -11.66 2.84
CA ASN A 106 -13.88 -11.65 3.39
C ASN A 106 -14.86 -12.44 2.52
N GLU A 107 -14.73 -12.34 1.19
CA GLU A 107 -15.51 -13.09 0.21
C GLU A 107 -15.34 -14.62 0.28
N HIS A 108 -14.33 -15.12 1.00
CA HIS A 108 -14.02 -16.54 1.13
C HIS A 108 -14.25 -17.09 2.54
N VAL A 109 -14.58 -16.26 3.53
CA VAL A 109 -14.71 -16.69 4.94
C VAL A 109 -15.76 -17.80 5.11
N GLY A 110 -16.91 -17.68 4.44
CA GLY A 110 -17.95 -18.71 4.49
C GLY A 110 -17.45 -20.06 3.97
N LYS A 111 -16.88 -20.07 2.77
CA LYS A 111 -16.30 -21.27 2.15
C LYS A 111 -15.14 -21.83 2.97
N PHE A 112 -14.27 -20.96 3.50
CA PHE A 112 -13.16 -21.36 4.35
C PHE A 112 -13.65 -22.07 5.61
N ARG A 113 -14.68 -21.53 6.28
CA ARG A 113 -15.30 -22.16 7.45
C ARG A 113 -15.78 -23.58 7.15
N GLU A 114 -16.50 -23.76 6.04
CA GLU A 114 -16.95 -25.10 5.61
C GLU A 114 -15.77 -26.05 5.38
N ARG A 115 -14.69 -25.58 4.77
CA ARG A 115 -13.50 -26.40 4.48
C ARG A 115 -12.71 -26.74 5.74
N VAL A 116 -12.61 -25.81 6.69
CA VAL A 116 -11.97 -26.04 7.99
C VAL A 116 -12.73 -27.10 8.81
N HIS A 117 -14.05 -27.20 8.68
CA HIS A 117 -14.83 -28.29 9.29
C HIS A 117 -14.43 -29.67 8.76
N VAL A 118 -14.02 -29.79 7.48
CA VAL A 118 -13.52 -31.06 6.92
C VAL A 118 -12.24 -31.53 7.62
N LEU A 119 -11.45 -30.60 8.17
CA LEU A 119 -10.26 -30.90 8.99
C LEU A 119 -10.63 -31.21 10.46
N GLY A 120 -11.91 -31.20 10.82
CA GLY A 120 -12.36 -31.38 12.21
C GLY A 120 -12.12 -30.15 13.10
N LEU A 121 -11.86 -28.99 12.50
CA LEU A 121 -11.59 -27.75 13.20
C LEU A 121 -12.81 -26.83 13.16
N GLY A 122 -13.01 -26.05 14.22
CA GLY A 122 -14.03 -25.01 14.27
C GLY A 122 -13.42 -23.61 14.10
N LEU A 123 -14.18 -22.69 13.51
CA LEU A 123 -13.84 -21.28 13.46
C LEU A 123 -14.83 -20.49 14.34
N VAL A 124 -14.34 -19.92 15.43
CA VAL A 124 -15.15 -19.02 16.27
C VAL A 124 -15.04 -17.61 15.71
N SER A 125 -16.16 -16.90 15.64
CA SER A 125 -16.27 -15.52 15.16
C SER A 125 -17.24 -14.75 16.04
#